data_AF-A0A382VZW6-F1
#
_entry.id   AF-A0A382VZW6-F1
#
_cell.length_a   1.000
_cell.length_b   1.000
_cell.length_c   1.000
_cell.angle_alpha   90.00
_cell.angle_beta   90.00
_cell.angle_gamma   90.00
#
_symmetry.space_group_name_H-M   'P 1'
#
loop_
_entity.id
_entity.type
_entity.pdbx_description
1 polymer ?
#
loop_
_entity_poly.entity_id
_entity_poly.type
_entity_poly.pdbx_seq_one_letter_code
_entity_poly.pdbx_strand_id
1 'polypeptide(L)'
;MQLGTNRISDEKIEIHSEVLARHAAMLGSTGSGKTVMAKALIEECTIDEIPSLIIDPQGDLARLCLNASDKDVEKHGGDIARAKSFRRKAEVRLWTPLRKKGLPICIDPFQIPSANLDQEESITAWDMVAAGFTALADYDMEKPAGKQVRTYLYEILIHMTRLGVGVNDFLALSRATKSPDKILTEHLYADEIDKPDWDDVCAEYDIPDL
;
A
#
# COMPACT_ATOMS: atom_id res chain seq x y z
N MET A 1 -11.64 -8.94 -23.21
CA MET A 1 -11.30 -10.00 -22.23
C MET A 1 -12.25 -11.19 -22.36
N GLN A 2 -11.72 -12.38 -22.66
CA GLN A 2 -12.48 -13.62 -22.83
C GLN A 2 -12.58 -14.38 -21.49
N LEU A 3 -13.75 -14.40 -20.86
CA LEU A 3 -13.94 -14.96 -19.50
C LEU A 3 -14.41 -16.41 -19.49
N GLY A 4 -15.05 -16.88 -20.56
CA GLY A 4 -15.57 -18.24 -20.64
C GLY A 4 -16.60 -18.41 -21.74
N THR A 5 -17.46 -19.41 -21.59
CA THR A 5 -18.58 -19.67 -22.50
C THR A 5 -19.90 -19.76 -21.74
N ASN A 6 -20.96 -19.30 -22.38
CA ASN A 6 -22.32 -19.45 -21.88
C ASN A 6 -22.74 -20.92 -21.96
N ARG A 7 -23.20 -21.50 -20.86
CA ARG A 7 -23.58 -22.93 -20.80
C ARG A 7 -24.81 -23.30 -21.64
N ILE A 8 -25.63 -22.32 -22.01
CA ILE A 8 -26.88 -22.54 -22.75
C ILE A 8 -26.65 -22.31 -24.25
N SER A 9 -26.07 -21.16 -24.62
CA SER A 9 -25.86 -20.79 -26.02
C SER A 9 -24.52 -21.27 -26.61
N ASP A 10 -23.60 -21.73 -25.77
CA ASP A 10 -22.20 -22.05 -26.13
C ASP A 10 -21.42 -20.85 -26.72
N GLU A 11 -21.96 -19.65 -26.58
CA GLU A 11 -21.32 -18.42 -27.04
C GLU A 11 -20.24 -17.98 -26.07
N LYS A 12 -19.18 -17.36 -26.60
CA LYS A 12 -18.12 -16.78 -25.78
C LYS A 12 -18.66 -15.62 -24.95
N ILE A 13 -18.28 -15.61 -23.68
CA ILE A 13 -18.51 -14.48 -22.78
C ILE A 13 -17.26 -13.61 -22.81
N GLU A 14 -17.39 -12.45 -23.43
CA GLU A 14 -16.34 -11.44 -23.53
C GLU A 14 -16.80 -10.16 -22.85
N ILE A 15 -15.90 -9.54 -22.08
CA ILE A 15 -16.14 -8.23 -21.47
C ILE A 15 -15.07 -7.24 -21.93
N HIS A 16 -15.48 -5.97 -21.99
CA HIS A 16 -14.52 -4.86 -22.07
C HIS A 16 -13.81 -4.69 -20.72
N SER A 17 -12.51 -4.40 -20.75
CA SER A 17 -11.71 -4.17 -19.55
C SER A 17 -12.22 -3.00 -18.69
N GLU A 18 -12.84 -1.99 -19.31
CA GLU A 18 -13.49 -0.87 -18.62
C GLU A 18 -14.57 -1.29 -17.62
N VAL A 19 -15.17 -2.48 -17.79
CA VAL A 19 -16.13 -3.01 -16.81
C VAL A 19 -15.46 -3.21 -15.44
N LEU A 20 -14.16 -3.57 -15.42
CA LEU A 20 -13.40 -3.79 -14.19
C LEU A 20 -13.12 -2.50 -13.42
N ALA A 21 -13.26 -1.32 -14.05
CA ALA A 21 -13.15 -0.03 -13.37
C ALA A 21 -14.29 0.22 -12.36
N ARG A 22 -15.38 -0.56 -12.43
CA ARG A 22 -16.51 -0.50 -11.48
C ARG A 22 -16.42 -1.54 -10.36
N HIS A 23 -15.27 -2.19 -10.19
CA HIS A 23 -15.04 -3.32 -9.28
C HIS A 23 -15.82 -4.58 -9.71
N ALA A 24 -15.27 -5.74 -9.34
CA ALA A 24 -15.91 -7.04 -9.56
C ALA A 24 -15.77 -7.90 -8.30
N ALA A 25 -16.78 -8.72 -8.04
CA ALA A 25 -16.78 -9.68 -6.94
C ALA A 25 -17.05 -11.09 -7.47
N MET A 26 -16.26 -12.07 -7.01
CA MET A 26 -16.43 -13.49 -7.32
C MET A 26 -16.92 -14.23 -6.08
N LEU A 27 -18.17 -14.70 -6.10
CA LEU A 27 -18.82 -15.36 -4.98
C LEU A 27 -19.00 -16.86 -5.27
N GLY A 28 -18.76 -17.71 -4.28
CA GLY A 28 -18.90 -19.16 -4.42
C GLY A 28 -18.30 -19.94 -3.25
N SER A 29 -18.67 -21.21 -3.11
CA SER A 29 -18.14 -22.12 -2.08
C SER A 29 -16.73 -22.64 -2.41
N THR A 30 -16.08 -23.32 -1.47
CA THR A 30 -14.81 -24.02 -1.75
C THR A 30 -14.99 -25.02 -2.88
N GLY A 31 -14.04 -25.08 -3.82
CA GLY A 31 -14.12 -25.95 -5.00
C GLY A 31 -15.00 -25.43 -6.14
N SER A 32 -15.68 -24.28 -5.99
CA SER A 32 -16.55 -23.73 -7.03
C SER A 32 -15.82 -23.09 -8.22
N GLY A 33 -14.48 -23.07 -8.20
CA GLY A 33 -13.66 -22.48 -9.27
C GLY A 33 -13.31 -21.00 -9.11
N LYS A 34 -13.58 -20.35 -7.96
CA LYS A 34 -13.23 -18.93 -7.73
C LYS A 34 -11.78 -18.60 -8.08
N THR A 35 -10.83 -19.41 -7.59
CA THR A 35 -9.40 -19.22 -7.84
C THR A 35 -9.04 -19.39 -9.32
N VAL A 36 -9.72 -20.31 -10.02
CA VAL A 36 -9.52 -20.52 -11.47
C VAL A 36 -10.04 -19.31 -12.24
N MET A 37 -11.22 -18.79 -11.87
CA MET A 37 -11.78 -17.58 -12.46
C MET A 37 -10.88 -16.35 -12.21
N ALA A 38 -10.33 -16.20 -11.00
CA ALA A 38 -9.37 -15.14 -10.70
C ALA A 38 -8.12 -15.23 -11.57
N LYS A 39 -7.55 -16.43 -11.76
CA LYS A 39 -6.41 -16.65 -12.65
C LYS A 39 -6.75 -16.30 -14.09
N ALA A 40 -7.88 -16.76 -14.60
CA ALA A 40 -8.33 -16.43 -15.95
C ALA A 40 -8.46 -14.91 -16.13
N LEU A 41 -9.06 -14.20 -15.16
CA LEU A 41 -9.15 -12.74 -15.21
C LEU A 41 -7.77 -12.06 -15.25
N ILE A 42 -6.83 -12.52 -14.42
CA ILE A 42 -5.46 -11.97 -14.38
C ILE A 42 -4.71 -12.25 -15.70
N GLU A 43 -4.87 -13.45 -16.27
CA GLU A 43 -4.32 -13.81 -17.57
C GLU A 43 -4.88 -12.90 -18.68
N GLU A 44 -6.19 -12.65 -18.68
CA GLU A 44 -6.83 -11.71 -19.60
C GLU A 44 -6.33 -10.27 -19.40
N CYS A 45 -6.21 -9.79 -18.16
CA CYS A 45 -5.60 -8.48 -17.86
C CYS A 45 -4.20 -8.37 -18.46
N THR A 46 -3.39 -9.42 -18.27
CA THR A 46 -2.01 -9.47 -18.76
C THR A 46 -1.97 -9.46 -20.30
N ILE A 47 -2.88 -10.18 -20.96
CA ILE A 47 -3.00 -10.19 -22.42
C ILE A 47 -3.39 -8.79 -22.94
N ASP A 48 -4.24 -8.08 -22.21
CA ASP A 48 -4.68 -6.70 -22.52
C ASP A 48 -3.69 -5.63 -22.00
N GLU A 49 -2.50 -6.02 -21.51
CA GLU A 49 -1.44 -5.12 -20.99
C GLU A 49 -1.86 -4.27 -19.78
N ILE A 50 -2.76 -4.82 -18.97
CA ILE A 50 -3.22 -4.23 -17.71
C ILE A 50 -2.46 -4.89 -16.55
N PRO A 51 -1.61 -4.15 -15.80
CA PRO A 51 -0.87 -4.71 -14.68
C PRO A 51 -1.82 -5.09 -13.54
N SER A 52 -1.48 -6.17 -12.83
CA SER A 52 -2.25 -6.68 -11.69
C SER A 52 -1.39 -6.71 -10.42
N LEU A 53 -1.84 -6.03 -9.36
CA LEU A 53 -1.33 -6.21 -8.00
C LEU A 53 -2.21 -7.21 -7.26
N ILE A 54 -1.62 -8.30 -6.78
CA ILE A 54 -2.37 -9.42 -6.20
C ILE A 54 -1.99 -9.58 -4.73
N ILE A 55 -2.98 -9.48 -3.86
CA ILE A 55 -2.84 -9.82 -2.44
C ILE A 55 -3.30 -11.27 -2.26
N ASP A 56 -2.34 -12.18 -2.15
CA ASP A 56 -2.58 -13.63 -2.10
C ASP A 56 -2.13 -14.24 -0.77
N PRO A 57 -2.96 -14.19 0.29
CA PRO A 57 -2.62 -14.77 1.58
C PRO A 57 -2.54 -16.30 1.56
N GLN A 58 -3.16 -16.95 0.56
CA GLN A 58 -3.18 -18.42 0.45
C GLN A 58 -2.01 -18.96 -0.40
N GLY A 59 -1.43 -18.13 -1.26
CA GLY A 59 -0.31 -18.49 -2.15
C GLY A 59 -0.74 -19.28 -3.40
N ASP A 60 -2.04 -19.39 -3.67
CA ASP A 60 -2.56 -20.18 -4.80
C ASP A 60 -2.42 -19.47 -6.15
N LEU A 61 -2.46 -18.14 -6.15
CA LEU A 61 -2.30 -17.29 -7.33
C LEU A 61 -0.82 -17.12 -7.70
N ALA A 62 0.10 -17.28 -6.75
CA ALA A 62 1.54 -17.30 -7.02
C ALA A 62 1.95 -18.32 -8.10
N ARG A 63 1.15 -19.37 -8.31
CA ARG A 63 1.34 -20.37 -9.39
C ARG A 63 1.25 -19.79 -10.81
N LEU A 64 0.77 -18.55 -10.99
CA LEU A 64 0.82 -17.84 -12.27
C LEU A 64 2.25 -17.66 -12.80
N CYS A 65 3.28 -17.81 -11.94
CA CYS A 65 4.67 -17.85 -12.39
C CYS A 65 5.03 -19.13 -13.17
N LEU A 66 4.19 -20.18 -13.09
CA LEU A 66 4.39 -21.45 -13.78
C LEU A 66 3.59 -21.46 -15.08
N ASN A 67 4.32 -21.52 -16.19
CA ASN A 67 3.71 -21.55 -17.51
C ASN A 67 3.43 -22.98 -17.96
N ALA A 68 2.22 -23.22 -18.50
CA ALA A 68 1.90 -24.48 -19.16
C ALA A 68 2.64 -24.62 -20.50
N SER A 69 3.03 -25.85 -20.84
CA SER A 69 3.64 -26.16 -22.15
C SER A 69 2.58 -26.15 -23.26
N ASP A 70 2.97 -25.89 -24.50
CA ASP A 70 2.03 -25.92 -25.64
C ASP A 70 1.31 -27.27 -25.76
N LYS A 71 2.01 -28.38 -25.45
CA LYS A 71 1.43 -29.72 -25.43
C LYS A 71 0.34 -29.87 -24.37
N ASP A 72 0.56 -29.32 -23.18
CA ASP A 72 -0.42 -29.38 -22.10
C ASP A 72 -1.65 -28.52 -22.40
N VAL A 73 -1.44 -27.33 -22.99
CA VAL A 73 -2.53 -26.45 -23.43
C VAL A 73 -3.39 -27.16 -24.48
N GLU A 74 -2.77 -27.74 -25.50
CA GLU A 74 -3.47 -28.45 -26.57
C GLU A 74 -4.23 -29.68 -26.05
N LYS A 75 -3.60 -30.47 -25.18
CA LYS A 75 -4.20 -31.66 -24.56
C LYS A 75 -5.49 -31.33 -23.78
N HIS A 76 -5.58 -30.15 -23.20
CA HIS A 76 -6.75 -29.71 -22.43
C HIS A 76 -7.69 -28.78 -23.23
N GLY A 77 -7.52 -28.70 -24.55
CA GLY A 77 -8.39 -27.90 -25.43
C GLY A 77 -8.22 -26.39 -25.26
N GLY A 78 -7.09 -25.93 -24.74
CA GLY A 78 -6.78 -24.52 -24.58
C GLY A 78 -6.29 -23.85 -25.87
N ASP A 79 -6.30 -22.52 -25.89
CA ASP A 79 -5.86 -21.72 -27.02
C ASP A 79 -4.33 -21.47 -26.96
N ILE A 80 -3.59 -22.13 -27.86
CA ILE A 80 -2.13 -22.03 -27.95
C ILE A 80 -1.69 -20.60 -28.30
N ALA A 81 -2.43 -19.89 -29.15
CA ALA A 81 -2.07 -18.54 -29.56
C ALA A 81 -2.19 -17.57 -28.38
N ARG A 82 -3.26 -17.70 -27.59
CA ARG A 82 -3.45 -16.91 -26.37
C ARG A 82 -2.42 -17.26 -25.30
N ALA A 83 -2.13 -18.54 -25.09
CA ALA A 83 -1.09 -18.98 -24.15
C ALA A 83 0.29 -18.39 -24.53
N LYS A 84 0.63 -18.34 -25.82
CA LYS A 84 1.84 -17.66 -26.30
C LYS A 84 1.81 -16.15 -26.04
N SER A 85 0.66 -15.51 -26.23
CA SER A 85 0.49 -14.08 -25.94
C SER A 85 0.71 -13.77 -24.46
N PHE A 86 0.07 -14.54 -23.57
CA PHE A 86 0.25 -14.43 -22.13
C PHE A 86 1.73 -14.60 -21.75
N ARG A 87 2.38 -15.69 -22.15
CA ARG A 87 3.80 -15.95 -21.81
C ARG A 87 4.76 -14.87 -22.29
N ARG A 88 4.44 -14.19 -23.40
CA ARG A 88 5.25 -13.08 -23.92
C ARG A 88 5.07 -11.80 -23.10
N LYS A 89 3.85 -11.54 -22.61
CA LYS A 89 3.50 -10.30 -21.88
C LYS A 89 3.65 -10.44 -20.36
N ALA A 90 3.60 -11.66 -19.84
CA ALA A 90 3.61 -11.93 -18.41
C ALA A 90 5.00 -11.72 -17.79
N GLU A 91 5.06 -10.77 -16.87
CA GLU A 91 6.16 -10.64 -15.90
C GLU A 91 5.60 -10.81 -14.49
N VAL A 92 5.83 -11.98 -13.88
CA VAL A 92 5.32 -12.29 -12.54
C VAL A 92 6.42 -12.06 -11.50
N ARG A 93 6.23 -11.09 -10.61
CA ARG A 93 7.10 -10.83 -9.46
C ARG A 93 6.39 -11.27 -8.17
N LEU A 94 7.08 -12.08 -7.36
CA LEU A 94 6.56 -12.58 -6.09
C LEU A 94 7.26 -11.86 -4.93
N TRP A 95 6.51 -11.03 -4.23
CA TRP A 95 6.94 -10.39 -2.99
C TRP A 95 6.36 -11.14 -1.81
N THR A 96 7.24 -11.56 -0.90
CA THR A 96 6.85 -12.21 0.35
C THR A 96 7.32 -11.35 1.51
N PRO A 97 6.51 -10.37 1.98
CA PRO A 97 6.86 -9.53 3.09
C PRO A 97 7.40 -10.35 4.27
N LEU A 98 8.39 -9.81 4.99
CA LEU A 98 9.02 -10.42 6.17
C LEU A 98 9.80 -11.73 5.93
N ARG A 99 9.90 -12.24 4.70
CA ARG A 99 10.63 -13.47 4.38
C ARG A 99 11.87 -13.18 3.54
N LYS A 100 13.04 -13.59 4.05
CA LYS A 100 14.35 -13.42 3.37
C LYS A 100 14.55 -14.30 2.12
N LYS A 101 13.66 -15.27 1.85
CA LYS A 101 13.80 -16.23 0.74
C LYS A 101 13.17 -15.76 -0.58
N GLY A 102 12.32 -14.74 -0.56
CA GLY A 102 11.68 -14.15 -1.74
C GLY A 102 12.26 -12.78 -2.07
N LEU A 103 11.62 -12.04 -2.97
CA LEU A 103 11.91 -10.61 -3.13
C LEU A 103 11.41 -9.88 -1.88
N PRO A 104 12.30 -9.34 -1.03
CA PRO A 104 11.87 -8.58 0.12
C PRO A 104 11.21 -7.29 -0.37
N ILE A 105 10.02 -7.01 0.14
CA ILE A 105 9.42 -5.69 0.05
C ILE A 105 9.26 -5.19 1.48
N CYS A 106 9.74 -3.98 1.73
CA CYS A 106 9.45 -3.23 2.94
C CYS A 106 8.76 -1.96 2.49
N ILE A 107 7.66 -1.62 3.15
CA ILE A 107 7.11 -0.28 3.06
C ILE A 107 7.93 0.53 4.06
N ASP A 108 8.59 1.58 3.59
CA ASP A 108 9.20 2.57 4.46
C ASP A 108 8.07 3.44 5.01
N PRO A 109 7.79 3.44 6.33
CA PRO A 109 6.75 4.30 6.88
C PRO A 109 7.16 5.77 6.91
N PHE A 110 8.45 6.10 6.69
CA PHE A 110 8.96 7.48 6.65
C PHE A 110 8.88 8.12 5.27
N GLN A 111 7.92 7.72 4.43
CA GLN A 111 7.67 8.40 3.16
C GLN A 111 7.11 9.79 3.46
N ILE A 112 8.00 10.79 3.52
CA ILE A 112 7.65 12.19 3.71
C ILE A 112 6.79 12.61 2.51
N PRO A 113 5.57 13.12 2.74
CA PRO A 113 4.74 13.65 1.67
C PRO A 113 5.47 14.74 0.88
N SER A 114 5.28 14.76 -0.44
CA SER A 114 5.93 15.76 -1.31
C SER A 114 5.47 17.16 -0.93
N ALA A 115 6.41 18.12 -0.92
CA ALA A 115 6.11 19.54 -0.69
C ALA A 115 5.21 20.17 -1.76
N ASN A 116 5.00 19.49 -2.89
CA ASN A 116 4.16 19.95 -4.00
C ASN A 116 2.72 19.43 -3.95
N LEU A 117 2.34 18.67 -2.91
CA LEU A 117 0.95 18.22 -2.74
C LEU A 117 0.05 19.42 -2.40
N ASP A 118 -1.22 19.34 -2.78
CA ASP A 118 -2.19 20.29 -2.25
C ASP A 118 -2.43 20.08 -0.74
N GLN A 119 -3.12 21.02 -0.10
CA GLN A 119 -3.32 20.98 1.34
C GLN A 119 -4.10 19.75 1.81
N GLU A 120 -5.13 19.31 1.06
CA GLU A 120 -5.95 18.15 1.44
C GLU A 120 -5.18 16.85 1.24
N GLU A 121 -4.43 16.73 0.15
CA GLU A 121 -3.54 15.61 -0.13
C GLU A 121 -2.43 15.51 0.92
N SER A 122 -1.84 16.63 1.31
CA SER A 122 -0.82 16.68 2.36
C SER A 122 -1.36 16.22 3.71
N ILE A 123 -2.53 16.72 4.13
CA ILE A 123 -3.20 16.29 5.37
C ILE A 123 -3.47 14.79 5.34
N THR A 124 -4.02 14.28 4.24
CA THR A 124 -4.32 12.85 4.07
C THR A 124 -3.05 12.02 4.13
N ALA A 125 -1.97 12.45 3.48
CA ALA A 125 -0.71 11.73 3.47
C ALA A 125 -0.08 11.66 4.86
N TRP A 126 -0.08 12.76 5.62
CA TRP A 126 0.42 12.77 7.00
C TRP A 126 -0.43 11.93 7.95
N ASP A 127 -1.76 11.96 7.81
CA ASP A 127 -2.64 11.08 8.59
C ASP A 127 -2.37 9.60 8.29
N MET A 128 -2.11 9.24 7.02
CA MET A 128 -1.72 7.87 6.65
C MET A 128 -0.39 7.44 7.28
N VAL A 129 0.60 8.34 7.33
CA VAL A 129 1.90 8.07 7.99
C VAL A 129 1.70 7.87 9.50
N ALA A 130 0.96 8.77 10.16
CA ALA A 130 0.65 8.68 11.58
C ALA A 130 -0.15 7.41 11.94
N ALA A 131 -1.13 7.04 11.11
CA ALA A 131 -1.89 5.80 11.24
C ALA A 131 -0.99 4.56 11.09
N GLY A 132 -0.05 4.59 10.15
CA GLY A 132 0.96 3.55 9.97
C GLY A 132 1.80 3.31 11.23
N PHE A 133 2.33 4.38 11.83
CA PHE A 133 3.10 4.27 13.07
C PHE A 133 2.25 3.85 14.27
N THR A 134 1.01 4.32 14.35
CA THR A 134 0.06 3.91 15.40
C THR A 134 -0.18 2.41 15.35
N ALA A 135 -0.42 1.86 14.15
CA ALA A 135 -0.59 0.42 13.95
C ALA A 135 0.70 -0.37 14.25
N LEU A 136 1.87 0.15 13.87
CA LEU A 136 3.16 -0.48 14.19
C LEU A 136 3.46 -0.52 15.71
N ALA A 137 2.96 0.47 16.45
CA ALA A 137 3.03 0.51 17.91
C ALA A 137 1.97 -0.38 18.59
N ASP A 138 1.24 -1.20 17.84
CA ASP A 138 0.21 -2.15 18.30
C ASP A 138 -1.01 -1.49 18.97
N TYR A 139 -1.31 -0.23 18.57
CA TYR A 139 -2.51 0.47 19.02
C TYR A 139 -3.69 0.25 18.07
N ASP A 140 -4.85 -0.05 18.66
CA ASP A 140 -6.12 -0.17 17.97
C ASP A 140 -6.72 1.22 17.69
N MET A 141 -6.75 1.62 16.41
CA MET A 141 -7.22 2.94 15.96
C MET A 141 -8.72 3.18 16.18
N GLU A 142 -9.52 2.13 16.40
CA GLU A 142 -10.93 2.30 16.73
C GLU A 142 -11.14 2.69 18.19
N LYS A 143 -10.15 2.41 19.05
CA LYS A 143 -10.20 2.70 20.49
C LYS A 143 -9.70 4.12 20.81
N PRO A 144 -10.15 4.74 21.92
CA PRO A 144 -9.72 6.08 22.32
C PRO A 144 -8.20 6.23 22.42
N ALA A 145 -7.49 5.24 22.97
CA ALA A 145 -6.03 5.28 23.08
C ALA A 145 -5.33 5.32 21.72
N GLY A 146 -5.79 4.53 20.74
CA GLY A 146 -5.21 4.56 19.39
C GLY A 146 -5.49 5.87 18.67
N LYS A 147 -6.68 6.45 18.85
CA LYS A 147 -7.00 7.79 18.32
C LYS A 147 -6.08 8.87 18.89
N GLN A 148 -5.83 8.83 20.21
CA GLN A 148 -4.92 9.77 20.88
C GLN A 148 -3.48 9.62 20.35
N VAL A 149 -2.97 8.39 20.28
CA VAL A 149 -1.62 8.13 19.74
C VAL A 149 -1.49 8.59 18.30
N ARG A 150 -2.49 8.32 17.45
CA ARG A 150 -2.49 8.77 16.06
C ARG A 150 -2.47 10.29 15.94
N THR A 151 -3.35 10.98 16.66
CA THR A 151 -3.39 12.45 16.66
C THR A 151 -2.07 13.02 17.17
N TYR A 152 -1.50 12.47 18.25
CA TYR A 152 -0.22 12.92 18.76
C TYR A 152 0.91 12.77 17.74
N LEU A 153 1.02 11.59 17.11
CA LEU A 153 2.03 11.33 16.08
C LEU A 153 1.84 12.23 14.84
N TYR A 154 0.60 12.49 14.45
CA TYR A 154 0.26 13.39 13.35
C TYR A 154 0.77 14.82 13.61
N GLU A 155 0.47 15.38 14.79
CA GLU A 155 0.91 16.74 15.15
C GLU A 155 2.44 16.83 15.21
N ILE A 156 3.10 15.84 15.82
CA ILE A 156 4.57 15.76 15.87
C ILE A 156 5.17 15.79 14.46
N LEU A 157 4.69 14.93 13.56
CA LEU A 157 5.24 14.79 12.22
C LEU A 157 5.04 16.07 11.38
N ILE A 158 3.86 16.68 11.45
CA ILE A 158 3.54 17.89 10.69
C ILE A 158 4.32 19.08 11.22
N HIS A 159 4.27 19.35 12.52
CA HIS A 159 4.89 20.54 13.08
C HIS A 159 6.42 20.48 12.99
N MET A 160 7.02 19.32 13.22
CA MET A 160 8.46 19.16 13.03
C MET A 160 8.86 19.38 11.57
N THR A 161 8.14 18.78 10.61
CA THR A 161 8.46 18.97 9.20
C THR A 161 8.23 20.42 8.75
N ARG A 162 7.15 21.06 9.21
CA ARG A 162 6.84 22.48 8.93
C ARG A 162 7.96 23.41 9.42
N LEU A 163 8.59 23.08 10.54
CA LEU A 163 9.65 23.86 11.17
C LEU A 163 11.06 23.41 10.77
N GLY A 164 11.20 22.53 9.79
CA GLY A 164 12.50 22.09 9.25
C GLY A 164 13.19 20.99 10.04
N VAL A 165 12.53 20.40 11.03
CA VAL A 165 13.02 19.24 11.78
C VAL A 165 12.65 17.95 11.04
N GLY A 166 13.66 17.26 10.50
CA GLY A 166 13.46 15.99 9.79
C GLY A 166 13.23 14.82 10.73
N VAL A 167 12.04 14.22 10.68
CA VAL A 167 11.69 12.97 11.40
C VAL A 167 11.70 11.81 10.40
N ASN A 168 12.90 11.36 10.04
CA ASN A 168 13.09 10.48 8.87
C ASN A 168 13.47 9.04 9.23
N ASP A 169 13.59 8.73 10.53
CA ASP A 169 13.86 7.39 11.02
C ASP A 169 13.25 7.16 12.41
N PHE A 170 13.25 5.91 12.85
CA PHE A 170 12.66 5.52 14.15
C PHE A 170 13.37 6.14 15.35
N LEU A 171 14.66 6.47 15.24
CA LEU A 171 15.39 7.09 16.34
C LEU A 171 14.98 8.55 16.48
N ALA A 172 14.89 9.29 15.37
CA ALA A 172 14.37 10.64 15.30
C ALA A 172 12.93 10.70 15.80
N LEU A 173 12.06 9.80 15.33
CA LEU A 173 10.67 9.71 15.78
C LEU A 173 10.55 9.40 17.28
N SER A 174 11.37 8.47 17.79
CA SER A 174 11.37 8.13 19.21
C SER A 174 11.84 9.29 20.09
N ARG A 175 12.78 10.12 19.60
CA ARG A 175 13.22 11.33 20.33
C ARG A 175 12.14 12.40 20.28
N ALA A 176 11.59 12.63 19.08
CA ALA A 176 10.51 13.58 18.82
C ALA A 176 9.29 13.33 19.70
N THR A 177 8.84 12.09 19.80
CA THR A 177 7.68 11.71 20.62
C THR A 177 7.96 11.72 22.13
N LYS A 178 9.22 11.75 22.55
CA LYS A 178 9.60 11.75 23.96
C LYS A 178 9.82 13.16 24.52
N SER A 179 10.34 14.06 23.70
CA SER A 179 10.68 15.43 24.11
C SER A 179 10.58 16.38 22.91
N PRO A 180 9.36 16.61 22.37
CA PRO A 180 9.16 17.48 21.23
C PRO A 180 9.56 18.92 21.54
N ASP A 181 9.21 19.39 22.74
CA ASP A 181 9.61 20.65 23.34
C ASP A 181 11.11 20.93 23.16
N LYS A 182 11.95 20.01 23.64
CA LYS A 182 13.40 20.18 23.60
C LYS A 182 13.94 20.21 22.19
N ILE A 183 13.46 19.31 21.33
CA ILE A 183 13.96 19.22 19.95
C ILE A 183 13.62 20.49 19.17
N LEU A 184 12.38 20.98 19.29
CA LEU A 184 11.95 22.18 18.60
C LEU A 184 12.66 23.42 19.15
N THR A 185 12.73 23.59 20.46
CA THR A 185 13.43 24.74 21.05
C THR A 185 14.93 24.72 20.75
N GLU A 186 15.59 23.54 20.78
CA GLU A 186 16.99 23.41 20.36
C GLU A 186 17.21 23.69 18.87
N HIS A 187 16.25 23.36 18.02
CA HIS A 187 16.35 23.60 16.59
C HIS A 187 16.13 25.07 16.22
N LEU A 188 15.09 25.69 16.80
CA LEU A 188 14.66 27.05 16.49
C LEU A 188 15.58 28.10 17.11
N TYR A 189 16.13 27.83 18.30
CA TYR A 189 16.99 28.73 19.06
C TYR A 189 18.39 28.11 19.29
N ALA A 190 18.97 27.53 18.23
CA ALA A 190 20.25 26.83 18.30
C ALA A 190 21.42 27.72 18.78
N ASP A 191 21.39 29.01 18.43
CA ASP A 191 22.43 29.99 18.73
C ASP A 191 22.18 30.77 20.03
N GLU A 192 21.05 30.54 20.72
CA GLU A 192 20.68 31.26 21.93
C GLU A 192 21.15 30.52 23.19
N ILE A 193 21.75 31.30 24.11
CA ILE A 193 22.25 30.79 25.39
C ILE A 193 21.08 30.59 26.38
N ASP A 194 20.13 31.52 26.35
CA ASP A 194 18.92 31.46 27.16
C ASP A 194 17.76 31.19 26.22
N LYS A 195 17.10 30.05 26.42
CA LYS A 195 16.06 29.56 25.51
C LYS A 195 14.69 29.90 26.09
N PRO A 196 13.73 30.31 25.25
CA PRO A 196 12.38 30.61 25.72
C PRO A 196 11.70 29.38 26.32
N ASP A 197 10.70 29.63 27.17
CA ASP A 197 9.86 28.56 27.71
C ASP A 197 9.00 27.95 26.59
N TRP A 198 8.58 26.71 26.77
CA TRP A 198 7.83 25.97 25.76
C TRP A 198 6.50 26.65 25.39
N ASP A 199 5.82 27.28 26.36
CA ASP A 199 4.59 28.04 26.12
C ASP A 199 4.82 29.22 25.16
N ASP A 200 5.98 29.89 25.28
CA ASP A 200 6.34 31.01 24.40
C ASP A 200 6.65 30.50 22.98
N VAL A 201 7.35 29.37 22.87
CA VAL A 201 7.63 28.71 21.58
C VAL A 201 6.32 28.27 20.90
N CYS A 202 5.39 27.67 21.65
CA CYS A 202 4.08 27.28 21.14
C CYS A 202 3.31 28.48 20.58
N ALA A 203 3.32 29.60 21.32
CA ALA A 203 2.63 30.81 20.91
C ALA A 203 3.29 31.49 19.69
N GLU A 204 4.62 31.52 19.62
CA GLU A 204 5.36 32.13 18.51
C GLU A 204 5.18 31.36 17.19
N TYR A 205 5.21 30.03 17.25
CA TYR A 205 5.21 29.17 16.05
C TYR A 205 3.88 28.50 15.76
N ASP A 206 2.81 28.83 16.48
CA ASP A 206 1.46 28.24 16.32
C ASP A 206 1.50 26.71 16.37
N ILE A 207 2.05 26.19 17.47
CA ILE A 207 2.18 24.75 17.76
C ILE A 207 1.26 24.43 18.94
N PRO A 208 0.51 23.31 18.93
CA PRO A 208 -0.18 22.83 20.12
C PRO A 208 0.81 22.45 21.21
N ASP A 209 0.36 22.42 22.47
CA ASP A 209 1.16 21.85 23.55
C ASP A 209 1.24 20.33 23.38
N LEU A 210 2.40 19.85 22.88
CA LEU A 210 2.67 18.48 22.45
C LEU A 210 3.20 17.59 23.58
#